data_AF-F0URW8-F1
#
_entry.id   AF-F0URW8-F1
#
_cell.length_a   1.000
_cell.length_b   1.000
_cell.length_c   1.000
_cell.angle_alpha   90.00
_cell.angle_beta   90.00
_cell.angle_gamma   90.00
#
_symmetry.space_group_name_H-M   'P 1'
#
loop_
_entity.id
_entity.type
_entity.pdbx_description
1 polymer ?
#
loop_
_entity_poly.entity_id
_entity_poly.type
_entity_poly.pdbx_seq_one_letter_code
_entity_poly.pdbx_strand_id
1 'polypeptide(L)'
;MASNTDITTRALVVALKSLYIAKTTAKIMTITNLSACKINCIYARALECSFNPDLPYLTICNEFLKDIPCSGRPTKQTSPIQKQVLVKVH
;
A
#
# COMPACT_ATOMS: atom_id res chain seq x y z
N MET A 1 11.38 -3.13 4.86
CA MET A 1 10.53 -3.13 6.07
C MET A 1 9.26 -3.87 5.72
N ALA A 2 9.06 -5.06 6.28
CA ALA A 2 7.83 -5.81 6.05
C ALA A 2 6.67 -4.95 6.53
N SER A 3 5.65 -4.82 5.70
CA SER A 3 4.51 -4.00 6.03
C SER A 3 3.76 -4.66 7.19
N ASN A 4 3.67 -4.00 8.35
CA ASN A 4 3.09 -4.54 9.58
C ASN A 4 1.57 -4.80 9.48
N THR A 5 1.00 -4.87 8.29
CA THR A 5 -0.44 -4.98 8.05
C THR A 5 -0.66 -5.66 6.72
N ASP A 6 -1.29 -6.83 6.78
CA ASP A 6 -1.61 -7.66 5.62
C ASP A 6 -2.46 -6.88 4.60
N ILE A 7 -2.31 -7.25 3.33
CA ILE A 7 -3.05 -6.61 2.22
C ILE A 7 -4.56 -6.73 2.42
N THR A 8 -5.03 -7.84 3.01
CA THR A 8 -6.44 -8.09 3.34
C THR A 8 -6.93 -7.11 4.39
N THR A 9 -6.12 -6.81 5.41
CA THR A 9 -6.49 -5.82 6.43
C THR A 9 -6.58 -4.42 5.85
N ARG A 10 -5.69 -4.05 4.92
CA ARG A 10 -5.77 -2.76 4.21
C ARG A 10 -7.03 -2.69 3.33
N ALA A 11 -7.34 -3.76 2.62
CA ALA A 11 -8.55 -3.86 1.81
C ALA A 11 -9.81 -3.68 2.66
N LEU A 12 -9.87 -4.34 3.82
CA LEU A 12 -10.97 -4.20 4.77
C LEU A 12 -11.12 -2.74 5.24
N VAL A 13 -10.03 -2.06 5.56
CA VAL A 13 -10.06 -0.63 5.95
C VAL A 13 -10.62 0.25 4.84
N VAL A 14 -10.14 0.07 3.60
CA VAL A 14 -10.63 0.85 2.44
C VAL A 14 -12.10 0.57 2.18
N ALA A 15 -12.53 -0.69 2.25
CA ALA A 15 -13.93 -1.08 2.11
C ALA A 15 -14.82 -0.42 3.17
N LEU A 16 -14.43 -0.51 4.46
CA LEU A 16 -15.23 0.06 5.55
C LEU A 16 -15.33 1.59 5.50
N LYS A 17 -14.28 2.26 5.00
CA LYS A 17 -14.20 3.71 4.91
C LYS A 17 -14.78 4.27 3.59
N SER A 18 -15.01 3.41 2.61
CA SER A 18 -15.71 3.74 1.35
C SER A 18 -17.05 4.41 1.61
N LEU A 19 -17.45 5.32 0.72
CA LEU A 19 -18.72 6.04 0.77
C LEU A 19 -19.94 5.10 0.89
N TYR A 20 -19.87 3.90 0.34
CA TYR A 20 -20.95 2.91 0.38
C TYR A 20 -21.24 2.36 1.78
N ILE A 21 -20.21 2.21 2.61
CA ILE A 21 -20.35 1.70 3.99
C ILE A 21 -20.30 2.85 5.00
N ALA A 22 -19.51 3.88 4.70
CA ALA A 22 -19.36 5.13 5.45
C ALA A 22 -19.15 4.93 6.96
N LYS A 23 -18.34 3.94 7.37
CA LYS A 23 -18.04 3.76 8.81
C LYS A 23 -17.13 4.88 9.30
N THR A 24 -17.45 5.39 10.48
CA THR A 24 -16.59 6.34 11.18
C THR A 24 -15.26 5.68 11.54
N THR A 25 -14.17 6.45 11.52
CA THR A 25 -12.84 5.95 11.89
C THR A 25 -12.85 5.26 13.26
N ALA A 26 -13.57 5.81 14.25
CA ALA A 26 -13.71 5.20 15.57
C ALA A 26 -14.28 3.77 15.52
N LYS A 27 -15.32 3.53 14.70
CA LYS A 27 -15.90 2.20 14.54
C LYS A 27 -14.95 1.25 13.82
N ILE A 28 -14.21 1.74 12.82
CA ILE A 28 -13.18 0.96 12.12
C ILE A 28 -12.06 0.57 13.08
N MET A 29 -11.66 1.45 14.00
CA MET A 29 -10.67 1.13 15.04
C MET A 29 -11.14 -0.03 15.91
N THR A 30 -12.40 -0.02 16.36
CA THR A 30 -12.97 -1.12 17.15
C THR A 30 -12.99 -2.44 16.39
N ILE A 31 -13.29 -2.41 15.08
CA ILE A 31 -13.37 -3.63 14.24
C ILE A 31 -11.98 -4.20 13.93
N THR A 32 -11.02 -3.34 13.62
CA THR A 32 -9.71 -3.75 13.05
C THR A 32 -8.58 -3.73 14.08
N ASN A 33 -8.81 -3.20 15.28
CA ASN A 33 -7.80 -2.94 16.31
C ASN A 33 -6.59 -2.13 15.79
N LEU A 34 -6.84 -1.23 14.84
CA LEU A 34 -5.83 -0.31 14.30
C LEU A 34 -6.01 1.09 14.89
N SER A 35 -4.92 1.86 14.97
CA SER A 35 -4.98 3.26 15.36
C SER A 35 -5.60 4.12 14.24
N ALA A 36 -6.25 5.23 14.61
CA ALA A 36 -6.82 6.18 13.65
C ALA A 36 -5.78 6.67 12.63
N CYS A 37 -4.55 6.95 13.07
CA CYS A 37 -3.45 7.35 12.21
C CYS A 37 -3.18 6.30 11.12
N LYS A 38 -3.11 5.02 11.51
CA LYS A 38 -2.85 3.92 10.58
C LYS A 38 -3.99 3.73 9.58
N ILE A 39 -5.25 3.83 10.02
CA ILE A 39 -6.43 3.79 9.15
C ILE A 39 -6.38 4.91 8.12
N ASN A 40 -6.10 6.14 8.55
CA ASN A 40 -6.03 7.29 7.65
C ASN A 40 -4.86 7.19 6.68
N CYS A 41 -3.68 6.72 7.12
CA CYS A 41 -2.54 6.47 6.23
C CYS A 41 -2.86 5.43 5.16
N ILE A 42 -3.53 4.32 5.52
CA ILE A 42 -3.94 3.29 4.55
C ILE A 42 -4.88 3.91 3.51
N TYR A 43 -5.88 4.67 3.95
CA TYR A 43 -6.85 5.28 3.05
C TYR A 43 -6.22 6.34 2.13
N ALA A 44 -5.36 7.21 2.68
CA ALA A 44 -4.63 8.21 1.91
C ALA A 44 -3.74 7.57 0.83
N ARG A 45 -3.02 6.51 1.18
CA ARG A 45 -2.19 5.76 0.20
C ARG A 45 -3.02 5.13 -0.91
N ALA A 46 -4.21 4.61 -0.59
CA ALA A 46 -5.10 4.09 -1.61
C ALA A 46 -5.46 5.18 -2.63
N LEU A 47 -5.81 6.38 -2.16
CA LEU A 47 -6.10 7.54 -3.01
C LEU A 47 -4.89 7.93 -3.88
N GLU A 48 -3.68 7.95 -3.30
CA GLU A 48 -2.43 8.19 -4.04
C GLU A 48 -2.17 7.13 -5.12
N CYS A 49 -2.56 5.88 -4.87
CA CYS A 49 -2.40 4.75 -5.80
C CYS A 49 -3.58 4.62 -6.78
N SER A 50 -4.29 5.71 -7.08
CA SER A 50 -5.40 5.76 -8.06
C SER A 50 -6.71 5.08 -7.64
N PHE A 51 -6.92 4.81 -6.34
CA PHE A 51 -8.26 4.47 -5.85
C PHE A 51 -9.18 5.69 -5.97
N ASN A 52 -10.33 5.53 -6.63
CA ASN A 52 -11.34 6.59 -6.75
C ASN A 52 -12.60 6.23 -5.94
N PRO A 53 -12.88 6.94 -4.83
CA PRO A 53 -14.06 6.68 -3.99
C PRO A 53 -15.37 7.22 -4.57
N ASP A 54 -15.32 8.09 -5.58
CA ASP A 54 -16.48 8.78 -6.16
C ASP A 54 -17.12 8.00 -7.31
N LEU A 55 -16.55 6.83 -7.66
CA LEU A 55 -17.13 5.95 -8.66
C LEU A 55 -18.47 5.37 -8.17
N PRO A 56 -19.42 5.09 -9.08
CA PRO A 56 -20.72 4.50 -8.75
C PRO A 56 -20.63 3.03 -8.32
N TYR A 57 -19.43 2.47 -8.21
CA TYR A 57 -19.15 1.13 -7.72
C TYR A 57 -17.84 1.10 -6.91
N LEU A 58 -17.74 0.16 -5.98
CA LEU A 58 -16.52 -0.05 -5.18
C LEU A 58 -15.63 -1.11 -5.84
N THR A 59 -14.45 -0.70 -6.32
CA THR A 59 -13.41 -1.62 -6.80
C THR A 59 -12.20 -1.54 -5.89
N ILE A 60 -11.77 -2.68 -5.34
CA ILE A 60 -10.57 -2.77 -4.51
C ILE A 60 -9.61 -3.74 -5.18
N CYS A 61 -8.50 -3.22 -5.70
CA CYS A 61 -7.43 -3.99 -6.32
C CYS A 61 -6.18 -3.98 -5.44
N ASN A 62 -5.40 -5.05 -5.52
CA ASN A 62 -4.14 -5.16 -4.80
C ASN A 62 -3.15 -4.03 -5.16
N GLU A 63 -3.23 -3.51 -6.38
CA GLU A 63 -2.41 -2.41 -6.87
C GLU A 63 -2.57 -1.12 -6.06
N PHE A 64 -3.79 -0.85 -5.55
CA PHE A 64 -4.07 0.34 -4.74
C PHE A 64 -3.52 0.22 -3.32
N LEU A 65 -3.20 -1.00 -2.88
CA LEU A 65 -2.88 -1.33 -1.48
C LEU A 65 -1.43 -1.76 -1.30
N LYS A 66 -0.74 -2.12 -2.38
CA LYS A 66 0.67 -2.49 -2.38
C LYS A 66 1.52 -1.27 -2.01
N ASP A 67 2.55 -1.50 -1.21
CA ASP A 67 3.51 -0.45 -0.91
C ASP A 67 4.33 -0.14 -2.17
N ILE A 68 4.40 1.14 -2.52
CA ILE A 68 5.24 1.62 -3.62
C ILE A 68 6.71 1.35 -3.25
N PRO A 69 7.51 0.77 -4.18
CA PRO A 69 8.95 0.64 -3.96
C PRO A 69 9.54 2.02 -3.71
N CYS A 70 10.22 2.21 -2.57
CA CYS A 70 10.88 3.48 -2.27
C CYS A 70 11.94 3.76 -3.35
N SER A 71 11.62 4.62 -4.32
CA SER A 71 12.44 4.90 -5.51
C SER A 71 13.82 5.47 -5.20
N GLY A 72 14.05 5.94 -3.97
CA GLY A 72 15.30 6.57 -3.55
C GLY A 72 16.43 5.62 -3.15
N ARG A 73 16.16 4.33 -2.90
CA ARG A 73 17.22 3.37 -2.51
C ARG A 73 17.48 2.39 -3.65
N PRO A 74 18.67 2.42 -4.29
CA PRO A 74 19.05 1.39 -5.24
C PRO A 74 18.91 0.03 -4.57
N THR A 75 18.03 -0.81 -5.13
CA THR A 75 17.93 -2.22 -4.75
C THR A 75 19.30 -2.84 -5.00
N LYS A 76 19.95 -3.38 -3.96
CA LYS A 76 21.20 -4.14 -4.15
C LYS A 76 20.91 -5.25 -5.15
N GLN A 77 21.49 -5.11 -6.34
CA GLN A 77 21.36 -6.06 -7.43
C GLN A 77 21.99 -7.38 -7.00
N THR A 78 21.18 -8.43 -6.87
CA THR A 78 21.68 -9.80 -6.87
C THR A 78 21.96 -10.22 -8.32
N SER A 79 23.25 -10.33 -8.64
CA SER A 79 23.90 -11.06 -9.77
C SER A 79 23.15 -11.09 -11.11
N PRO A 80 23.53 -10.23 -12.08
CA PRO A 80 24.59 -10.64 -13.02
C PRO A 80 25.59 -9.52 -13.40
N ILE A 81 25.56 -8.37 -12.70
CA ILE A 81 26.36 -7.19 -13.09
C ILE A 81 27.85 -7.29 -12.69
N GLN A 82 28.22 -8.29 -11.88
CA GLN A 82 29.62 -8.54 -11.53
C GLN A 82 30.48 -8.99 -12.73
N LYS A 83 29.91 -9.47 -13.84
CA LYS A 83 30.69 -9.88 -15.01
C LYS A 83 31.13 -8.73 -15.92
N GLN A 84 30.49 -7.57 -15.87
CA GLN A 84 30.87 -6.43 -16.74
C GLN A 84 31.97 -5.54 -16.15
N VAL A 85 32.15 -5.55 -14.83
CA VAL A 85 33.20 -4.73 -14.19
C VAL A 85 34.60 -5.34 -14.37
N LEU A 86 34.71 -6.65 -14.59
CA LEU A 86 36.01 -7.31 -14.76
C LEU A 86 36.60 -7.15 -16.18
N VAL A 87 35.83 -6.69 -17.16
CA VAL A 87 36.27 -6.57 -18.57
C VAL A 87 36.93 -5.21 -18.87
N LYS A 88 36.85 -4.24 -17.96
CA LYS A 88 37.36 -2.87 -18.20
C LYS A 88 38.77 -2.60 -17.68
N VAL A 89 39.52 -3.66 -17.30
CA VAL A 89 40.90 -3.59 -16.78
C VAL A 89 41.88 -4.41 -17.66
N HIS A 90 41.62 -4.53 -18.95
CA HIS A 90 42.60 -5.01 -19.92
C HIS A 90 42.69 -4.10 -21.13
#